data_AF-A0A2A5VXQ4-F1
#
_entry.id   AF-A0A2A5VXQ4-F1
#
_cell.length_a   1.000
_cell.length_b   1.000
_cell.length_c   1.000
_cell.angle_alpha   90.00
_cell.angle_beta   90.00
_cell.angle_gamma   90.00
#
_symmetry.space_group_name_H-M   'P 1'
#
loop_
_entity.id
_entity.type
_entity.pdbx_description
1 polymer ?
#
loop_
_entity_poly.entity_id
_entity_poly.type
_entity_poly.pdbx_seq_one_letter_code
_entity_poly.pdbx_strand_id
1 'polypeptide(L)'
;MIDLVKKTLLAGVGLAVVTKDKVLESMDELVEKGKISREEAAAMTDKIVAEGEAETEKAKVEASKLFAEMLHRAHLVTADQLEALENRVTELEGRLHREFPNND
;
A
#
# COMPACT_ATOMS: atom_id res chain seq x y z
N MET A 1 7.99 31.13 -4.16
CA MET A 1 7.24 31.12 -2.88
C MET A 1 6.07 30.13 -2.88
N ILE A 2 5.26 30.04 -3.95
CA ILE A 2 4.18 29.05 -4.08
C ILE A 2 4.70 27.60 -3.94
N ASP A 3 5.85 27.29 -4.51
CA ASP A 3 6.46 25.95 -4.39
C ASP A 3 6.86 25.58 -2.96
N LEU A 4 7.20 26.56 -2.12
CA LEU A 4 7.57 26.30 -0.74
C LEU A 4 6.32 25.97 0.07
N VAL A 5 5.20 26.66 -0.19
CA VAL A 5 3.88 26.37 0.41
C VAL A 5 3.35 25.02 -0.03
N LYS A 6 3.51 24.66 -1.31
CA LYS A 6 3.16 23.31 -1.81
C LYS A 6 3.99 22.26 -1.10
N LYS A 7 5.31 22.47 -0.99
CA LYS A 7 6.23 21.53 -0.31
C LYS A 7 5.97 21.44 1.20
N THR A 8 5.63 22.52 1.90
CA THR A 8 5.29 22.48 3.33
C THR A 8 3.91 21.92 3.59
N LEU A 9 2.92 22.14 2.70
CA LEU A 9 1.65 21.42 2.74
C LEU A 9 1.86 19.92 2.52
N LEU A 10 2.61 19.53 1.49
CA LEU A 10 2.97 18.13 1.23
C LEU A 10 3.79 17.48 2.35
N ALA A 11 4.67 18.25 3.02
CA ALA A 11 5.44 17.76 4.16
C ALA A 11 4.60 17.68 5.45
N GLY A 12 3.64 18.57 5.66
CA GLY A 12 2.65 18.48 6.75
C GLY A 12 1.66 17.33 6.56
N VAL A 13 1.33 17.06 5.30
CA VAL A 13 0.56 15.90 4.84
C VAL A 13 1.32 14.56 5.01
N GLY A 14 2.65 14.60 5.09
CA GLY A 14 3.45 13.40 5.38
C GLY A 14 3.20 12.81 6.79
N LEU A 15 2.64 13.60 7.72
CA LEU A 15 2.25 13.16 9.07
C LEU A 15 0.73 13.16 9.28
N ALA A 16 -0.02 13.93 8.49
CA ALA A 16 -1.48 13.92 8.47
C ALA A 16 -1.95 13.26 7.19
N VAL A 17 -2.41 12.01 7.28
CA VAL A 17 -3.12 11.29 6.21
C VAL A 17 -3.97 12.27 5.40
N VAL A 18 -3.72 12.40 4.08
CA VAL A 18 -4.63 13.13 3.20
C VAL A 18 -5.94 12.36 3.18
N THR A 19 -6.87 12.76 4.03
CA THR A 19 -8.24 12.23 3.97
C THR A 19 -9.04 13.05 2.97
N LYS A 20 -10.02 12.39 2.35
CA LYS A 20 -10.98 13.04 1.45
C LYS A 20 -11.60 14.30 2.09
N ASP A 21 -11.90 14.22 3.39
CA ASP A 21 -12.45 15.33 4.17
C ASP A 21 -11.51 16.54 4.22
N LYS A 22 -10.20 16.31 4.35
CA LYS A 22 -9.22 17.42 4.40
C LYS A 22 -9.01 18.09 3.04
N VAL A 23 -9.13 17.31 1.96
CA VAL A 23 -9.11 17.85 0.59
C VAL A 23 -10.35 18.71 0.35
N LEU A 24 -11.54 18.21 0.73
CA LEU A 24 -12.80 18.96 0.61
C LEU A 24 -12.76 20.28 1.37
N GLU A 25 -12.35 20.27 2.64
CA GLU A 25 -12.22 21.48 3.46
C GLU A 25 -11.27 22.51 2.82
N SER A 26 -10.13 22.04 2.30
CA SER A 26 -9.15 22.91 1.63
C SER A 26 -9.69 23.51 0.33
N MET A 27 -10.51 22.76 -0.41
CA MET A 27 -11.14 23.23 -1.64
C MET A 27 -12.29 24.20 -1.34
N ASP A 28 -13.10 23.94 -0.31
CA ASP A 28 -14.18 24.84 0.13
C ASP A 28 -13.63 26.20 0.58
N GLU A 29 -12.50 26.23 1.30
CA GLU A 29 -11.83 27.49 1.65
C GLU A 29 -11.42 28.32 0.41
N LEU A 30 -11.01 27.65 -0.67
CA LEU A 30 -10.61 28.31 -1.91
C LEU A 30 -11.83 28.84 -2.67
N VAL A 31 -12.97 28.16 -2.59
CA VAL A 31 -14.27 28.65 -3.10
C VAL A 31 -14.74 29.85 -2.31
N GLU A 32 -14.70 29.81 -0.97
CA GLU A 32 -15.10 30.93 -0.11
C GLU A 32 -14.23 32.18 -0.34
N LYS A 33 -12.94 31.98 -0.60
CA LYS A 33 -12.00 33.06 -0.97
C LYS A 33 -12.18 33.55 -2.42
N GLY A 34 -13.13 32.99 -3.18
CA GLY A 34 -13.42 33.34 -4.57
C GLY A 34 -12.29 33.00 -5.54
N LYS A 35 -11.37 32.10 -5.17
CA LYS A 35 -10.19 31.75 -5.97
C LYS A 35 -10.47 30.67 -7.01
N ILE A 36 -11.48 29.84 -6.77
CA ILE A 36 -11.95 28.77 -7.64
C ILE A 36 -13.47 28.69 -7.58
N SER A 37 -14.10 28.25 -8.65
CA SER A 37 -15.55 27.96 -8.67
C SER A 37 -15.87 26.66 -7.95
N ARG A 38 -17.13 26.47 -7.54
CA ARG A 38 -17.58 25.20 -6.93
C ARG A 38 -17.41 24.02 -7.88
N GLU A 39 -17.63 24.19 -9.18
CA GLU A 39 -17.39 23.14 -10.17
C GLU A 39 -15.90 22.77 -10.28
N GLU A 40 -15.00 23.74 -10.29
CA GLU A 40 -13.55 23.47 -10.33
C GLU A 40 -13.06 22.78 -9.05
N ALA A 41 -13.60 23.17 -7.89
CA ALA A 41 -13.30 22.53 -6.60
C ALA A 41 -13.74 21.05 -6.57
N ALA A 42 -14.94 20.74 -7.08
CA ALA A 42 -15.45 19.38 -7.15
C ALA A 42 -14.58 18.51 -8.09
N ALA A 43 -14.31 19.00 -9.30
CA ALA A 43 -13.49 18.29 -10.28
C ALA A 43 -12.05 18.05 -9.78
N MET A 44 -11.48 19.02 -9.07
CA MET A 44 -10.13 18.89 -8.52
C MET A 44 -10.08 17.91 -7.34
N THR A 45 -11.13 17.89 -6.51
CA THR A 45 -11.23 16.93 -5.40
C THR A 45 -11.31 15.50 -5.92
N ASP A 46 -12.19 15.24 -6.90
CA ASP A 46 -12.34 13.91 -7.48
C ASP A 46 -11.04 13.41 -8.11
N LYS A 47 -10.33 14.31 -8.79
CA LYS A 47 -9.03 14.00 -9.38
C LYS A 47 -7.97 13.66 -8.33
N ILE A 48 -7.88 14.43 -7.25
CA ILE A 48 -6.92 14.20 -6.16
C ILE A 48 -7.23 12.87 -5.44
N VAL A 49 -8.50 12.56 -5.22
CA VAL A 49 -8.93 11.30 -4.59
C VAL A 49 -8.58 10.12 -5.50
N ALA A 50 -8.92 10.18 -6.78
CA ALA A 50 -8.65 9.10 -7.73
C ALA A 50 -7.14 8.85 -7.93
N GLU A 51 -6.35 9.93 -8.06
CA GLU A 51 -4.88 9.82 -8.14
C GLU A 51 -4.29 9.30 -6.81
N GLY A 52 -4.83 9.75 -5.68
CA GLY A 52 -4.42 9.30 -4.35
C GLY A 52 -4.67 7.80 -4.12
N GLU A 53 -5.82 7.27 -4.53
CA GLU A 53 -6.12 5.84 -4.45
C GLU A 53 -5.16 5.00 -5.30
N ALA A 54 -4.91 5.42 -6.55
CA ALA A 54 -4.01 4.72 -7.46
C ALA A 54 -2.55 4.71 -6.97
N GLU A 55 -2.06 5.84 -6.46
CA GLU A 55 -0.71 5.92 -5.90
C GLU A 55 -0.58 5.19 -4.57
N THR A 56 -1.64 5.17 -3.75
CA THR A 56 -1.65 4.40 -2.49
C THR A 56 -1.55 2.91 -2.75
N GLU A 57 -2.25 2.38 -3.76
CA GLU A 57 -2.15 0.96 -4.10
C GLU A 57 -0.76 0.58 -4.62
N LYS A 58 -0.15 1.40 -5.48
CA LYS A 58 1.25 1.17 -5.89
C LYS A 58 2.21 1.21 -4.70
N ALA A 59 2.07 2.21 -3.82
CA ALA A 59 2.89 2.34 -2.63
C ALA A 59 2.73 1.15 -1.69
N LYS A 60 1.52 0.60 -1.52
CA LYS A 60 1.29 -0.64 -0.74
C LYS A 60 2.02 -1.84 -1.32
N VAL A 61 2.00 -2.00 -2.65
CA VAL A 61 2.70 -3.11 -3.33
C VAL A 61 4.21 -2.98 -3.13
N GLU A 62 4.77 -1.78 -3.35
CA GLU A 62 6.20 -1.54 -3.16
C GLU A 62 6.62 -1.71 -1.70
N ALA A 63 5.83 -1.20 -0.75
CA ALA A 63 6.08 -1.37 0.67
C ALA A 63 6.04 -2.86 1.07
N SER A 64 5.04 -3.60 0.60
CA SER A 64 4.92 -5.04 0.86
C SER A 64 6.14 -5.81 0.35
N LYS A 65 6.62 -5.46 -0.86
CA LYS A 65 7.84 -6.03 -1.43
C LYS A 65 9.07 -5.71 -0.58
N LEU A 66 9.22 -4.45 -0.15
CA LEU A 66 10.32 -4.03 0.71
C LEU A 66 10.30 -4.77 2.06
N PHE A 67 9.12 -4.93 2.67
CA PHE A 67 8.97 -5.71 3.90
C PHE A 67 9.35 -7.18 3.71
N ALA A 68 8.89 -7.82 2.63
CA ALA A 68 9.25 -9.19 2.30
C ALA A 68 10.76 -9.34 2.09
N GLU A 69 11.40 -8.42 1.37
CA GLU A 69 12.85 -8.41 1.18
C GLU A 69 13.61 -8.23 2.52
N MET A 70 13.11 -7.37 3.41
CA MET A 70 13.71 -7.20 4.74
C MET A 70 13.60 -8.46 5.60
N LEU A 71 12.44 -9.11 5.63
CA LEU A 71 12.26 -10.39 6.33
C LEU A 71 13.20 -11.46 5.80
N HIS A 72 13.33 -11.55 4.47
CA HIS A 72 14.27 -12.47 3.84
C HIS A 72 15.72 -12.18 4.22
N ARG A 73 16.13 -10.91 4.24
CA ARG A 73 17.49 -10.50 4.69
C ARG A 73 17.74 -10.77 6.17
N ALA A 74 16.70 -10.77 7.00
CA ALA A 74 16.77 -11.14 8.41
C ALA A 74 16.74 -12.66 8.64
N HIS A 75 16.74 -13.48 7.58
CA HIS A 75 16.58 -14.93 7.63
C HIS A 75 15.25 -15.38 8.27
N LEU A 76 14.22 -14.53 8.22
CA LEU A 76 12.88 -14.86 8.67
C LEU A 76 12.07 -15.38 7.48
N VAL A 77 11.50 -16.57 7.65
CA VAL A 77 10.60 -17.18 6.66
C VAL A 77 9.18 -16.64 6.82
N THR A 78 8.48 -16.43 5.70
CA THR A 78 7.05 -16.11 5.73
C THR A 78 6.22 -17.37 5.99
N ALA A 79 4.98 -17.19 6.47
CA ALA A 79 4.06 -18.32 6.69
C ALA A 79 3.84 -19.12 5.39
N ASP A 80 3.64 -18.44 4.27
CA ASP A 80 3.45 -19.06 2.95
C ASP A 80 4.64 -19.94 2.54
N GLN A 81 5.87 -19.50 2.85
CA GLN A 81 7.08 -20.26 2.55
C GLN A 81 7.20 -21.53 3.41
N LEU A 82 6.77 -21.44 4.68
CA LEU A 82 6.72 -22.59 5.57
C LEU A 82 5.67 -23.61 5.11
N GLU A 83 4.46 -23.16 4.79
CA GLU A 83 3.39 -24.03 4.29
C GLU A 83 3.78 -24.70 2.96
N ALA A 84 4.43 -23.97 2.06
CA ALA A 84 4.96 -24.53 0.82
C ALA A 84 6.03 -25.60 1.08
N LEU A 85 6.85 -25.44 2.11
CA LEU A 85 7.84 -26.43 2.52
C LEU A 85 7.18 -27.66 3.14
N GLU A 86 6.22 -27.47 4.05
CA GLU A 86 5.46 -28.55 4.68
C GLU A 86 4.74 -29.42 3.63
N ASN A 87 4.05 -28.80 2.68
CA ASN A 87 3.37 -29.52 1.59
C ASN A 87 4.36 -30.35 0.75
N ARG A 88 5.54 -29.80 0.44
CA ARG A 88 6.59 -30.54 -0.27
C ARG A 88 7.12 -31.71 0.55
N VAL A 89 7.29 -31.52 1.85
CA VAL A 89 7.72 -32.60 2.77
C VAL A 89 6.67 -33.70 2.81
N THR A 90 5.39 -33.36 3.00
CA THR A 90 4.30 -34.33 3.00
C THR A 90 4.19 -35.10 1.68
N GLU A 91 4.37 -34.42 0.54
CA GLU A 91 4.40 -35.11 -0.77
C GLU A 91 5.56 -36.09 -0.87
N LEU A 92 6.77 -35.67 -0.45
CA LEU A 92 7.96 -36.52 -0.46
C LEU A 92 7.81 -37.71 0.48
N GLU A 93 7.27 -37.51 1.69
CA GLU A 93 6.96 -38.58 2.64
C GLU A 93 5.95 -39.56 2.06
N GLY A 94 4.88 -39.07 1.42
CA GLY A 94 3.88 -39.92 0.77
C GLY A 94 4.41 -40.66 -0.46
N ARG A 95 5.40 -40.11 -1.18
CA ARG A 95 6.11 -40.82 -2.26
C ARG A 95 7.03 -41.89 -1.68
N LEU A 96 7.81 -41.55 -0.66
CA LEU A 96 8.72 -42.48 -0.01
C LEU A 96 7.96 -43.68 0.58
N HIS A 97 6.82 -43.44 1.22
CA HIS A 97 5.98 -44.50 1.78
C HIS A 97 5.39 -45.43 0.70
N ARG A 98 5.15 -44.93 -0.51
CA ARG A 98 4.71 -45.76 -1.65
C ARG A 98 5.86 -46.59 -2.25
N GLU A 99 7.06 -46.03 -2.28
CA GLU A 99 8.24 -46.66 -2.92
C GLU A 99 8.93 -47.65 -1.97
N PHE A 100 8.92 -47.36 -0.68
CA PHE A 100 9.37 -48.22 0.41
C PHE A 100 8.26 -48.31 1.46
N PRO A 101 7.23 -49.13 1.24
CA PRO A 101 6.25 -49.40 2.28
C PRO A 101 7.00 -50.04 3.44
N ASN A 102 7.14 -49.30 4.54
CA ASN A 102 7.55 -49.89 5.80
C ASN A 102 6.45 -50.89 6.17
N ASN A 103 6.69 -52.17 5.86
CA ASN A 103 5.96 -53.26 6.47
C ASN A 103 6.40 -53.29 7.93
N ASP A 104 5.57 -52.75 8.81
CA ASP A 104 5.44 -53.33 10.16
C ASP A 104 4.71 -54.69 10.04
#